data_AF-A0AAV0XTZ6-F1
#
_entry.id   AF-A0AAV0XTZ6-F1
#
_cell.length_a   1.000
_cell.length_b   1.000
_cell.length_c   1.000
_cell.angle_alpha   90.00
_cell.angle_beta   90.00
_cell.angle_gamma   90.00
#
_symmetry.space_group_name_H-M   'P 1'
#
loop_
_entity.id
_entity.type
_entity.pdbx_description
1 polymer ?
#
loop_
_entity_poly.entity_id
_entity_poly.type
_entity_poly.pdbx_seq_one_letter_code
_entity_poly.pdbx_strand_id
1 'polypeptide(L)'
;MFCFTKNKILLPVQLKKLGEHTYKCESRSLTDVYLQPFWNWLVLKTPIWMAPNLITLIGLIVNVVTTLVIIRYSPDANSEIPRWASFLCGFGLFVYQSLDAIDGKQARRTGSSSPLGELFDHGCDSVSTVFITLSACVSVKLGEYPSWMFLQSFFAVALFYFAHWQTYVSGTLRFGKFDVTETQLSIIFLHLMSAVFGTGIWDYEIPFLNVKLKFVLLLTTLAISIILAKSNVSVILTGGIGKNGSSVAGTSVLSPAIPLLLVVLPGYIIACKSTENIYETHPVLYIMAFGLVTAKITNKLVIAHMTKSPIEYVDSTLIGPAMLFLNQYFDSILPEYYVLCVCMAWTVIDLAVYSIFVCKEICDHLRVYLFYITTTTSTAKSGASFKITGTHSKNGSNNSSGLYQQFKYPSTFTSFIYPSKTKTK
;
A
#
# COMPACT_ATOMS: atom_id res chain seq x y z
N MET A 1 11.01 22.51 14.46
CA MET A 1 9.98 21.56 13.98
C MET A 1 9.39 21.95 12.61
N PHE A 2 9.61 23.17 12.11
CA PHE A 2 9.36 23.50 10.69
C PHE A 2 10.63 23.97 10.00
N CYS A 3 11.18 23.11 9.15
CA CYS A 3 12.27 23.47 8.26
C CYS A 3 12.12 22.67 6.97
N PHE A 4 11.09 23.00 6.18
CA PHE A 4 10.80 22.32 4.92
C PHE A 4 11.86 22.52 3.83
N THR A 5 12.99 23.17 4.10
CA THR A 5 13.92 23.55 3.03
C THR A 5 15.42 23.55 3.36
N LYS A 6 15.86 23.38 4.62
CA LYS A 6 17.30 23.48 4.95
C LYS A 6 17.97 22.21 5.44
N ASN A 7 17.23 21.31 6.09
CA ASN A 7 17.77 20.04 6.60
C ASN A 7 17.20 18.89 5.79
N LYS A 8 18.06 17.94 5.41
CA LYS A 8 17.64 16.69 4.77
C LYS A 8 16.74 15.88 5.71
N ILE A 9 15.71 15.24 5.16
CA ILE A 9 14.81 14.35 5.89
C ILE A 9 15.55 13.06 6.28
N LEU A 10 16.30 12.48 5.33
CA LEU A 10 17.06 11.26 5.55
C LEU A 10 18.51 11.59 5.93
N LEU A 11 18.97 10.94 7.01
CA LEU A 11 20.38 11.02 7.40
C LEU A 11 21.27 10.31 6.37
N PRO A 12 22.53 10.75 6.18
CA PRO A 12 23.46 10.08 5.26
C PRO A 12 23.64 8.58 5.53
N VAL A 13 23.58 8.16 6.80
CA VAL A 13 23.66 6.74 7.20
C VAL A 13 22.42 5.97 6.77
N GLN A 14 21.23 6.57 6.83
CA GLN A 14 19.99 5.95 6.37
C GLN A 14 20.02 5.75 4.85
N LEU A 15 20.44 6.77 4.10
CA LEU A 15 20.61 6.67 2.64
C LEU A 15 21.59 5.55 2.25
N LYS A 16 22.73 5.46 2.93
CA LYS A 16 23.70 4.37 2.70
C LYS A 16 23.06 2.99 2.92
N LYS A 17 22.39 2.79 4.06
CA LYS A 17 21.71 1.52 4.37
C LYS A 17 20.58 1.21 3.39
N LEU A 18 19.86 2.23 2.91
CA LEU A 18 18.84 2.08 1.88
C LEU A 18 19.44 1.50 0.58
N GLY A 19 20.61 1.98 0.16
CA GLY A 19 21.31 1.46 -1.01
C GLY A 19 21.74 0.00 -0.88
N GLU A 20 21.86 -0.51 0.36
CA GLU A 20 22.18 -1.90 0.68
C GLU A 20 20.92 -2.78 0.85
N HIS A 21 19.72 -2.19 0.81
CA HIS A 21 18.45 -2.90 0.98
C HIS A 21 18.21 -3.89 -0.16
N THR A 22 17.65 -5.04 0.17
CA THR A 22 17.23 -6.05 -0.79
C THR A 22 15.83 -6.51 -0.43
N TYR A 23 14.90 -6.34 -1.37
CA TYR A 23 13.52 -6.76 -1.21
C TYR A 23 13.43 -8.27 -0.91
N LYS A 24 12.66 -8.63 0.12
CA LYS A 24 12.34 -10.00 0.47
C LYS A 24 10.86 -10.13 0.74
N CYS A 25 10.23 -11.02 -0.02
CA CYS A 25 8.80 -11.26 0.05
C CYS A 25 8.50 -12.75 -0.06
N GLU A 26 7.51 -13.21 0.72
CA GLU A 26 6.92 -14.55 0.64
C GLU A 26 5.41 -14.38 0.41
N SER A 27 4.88 -14.82 -0.73
CA SER A 27 3.44 -14.82 -0.99
C SER A 27 2.88 -16.23 -1.03
N ARG A 28 1.71 -16.41 -0.39
CA ARG A 28 0.90 -17.63 -0.46
C ARG A 28 -0.51 -17.33 -0.98
N SER A 29 -0.70 -16.19 -1.65
CA SER A 29 -1.99 -15.76 -2.19
C SER A 29 -2.62 -16.85 -3.05
N LEU A 30 -3.92 -17.04 -2.87
CA LEU A 30 -4.71 -18.03 -3.59
C LEU A 30 -5.00 -17.59 -5.03
N THR A 31 -5.17 -16.28 -5.22
CA THR A 31 -5.63 -15.70 -6.49
C THR A 31 -4.49 -15.28 -7.41
N ASP A 32 -3.30 -14.98 -6.86
CA ASP A 32 -2.13 -14.58 -7.63
C ASP A 32 -1.85 -15.56 -8.78
N VAL A 33 -1.88 -16.87 -8.53
CA VAL A 33 -1.59 -17.92 -9.53
C VAL A 33 -2.47 -17.80 -10.77
N TYR A 34 -3.74 -17.43 -10.60
CA TYR A 34 -4.70 -17.29 -11.69
C TYR A 34 -4.58 -15.94 -12.41
N LEU A 35 -4.11 -14.90 -11.72
CA LEU A 35 -3.90 -13.58 -12.29
C LEU A 35 -2.51 -13.41 -12.94
N GLN A 36 -1.53 -14.24 -12.58
CA GLN A 36 -0.19 -14.21 -13.16
C GLN A 36 -0.18 -14.19 -14.71
N PRO A 37 -0.95 -15.04 -15.42
CA PRO A 37 -0.98 -14.99 -16.89
C PRO A 37 -1.44 -13.63 -17.43
N PHE A 38 -2.46 -13.04 -16.80
CA PHE A 38 -2.98 -11.72 -17.17
C PHE A 38 -1.94 -10.63 -16.91
N TRP A 39 -1.33 -10.58 -15.72
CA TRP A 39 -0.31 -9.58 -15.40
C TRP A 39 0.96 -9.72 -16.25
N ASN A 40 1.36 -10.95 -16.58
CA ASN A 40 2.48 -11.20 -17.49
C ASN A 40 2.17 -10.77 -18.92
N TRP A 41 0.93 -10.94 -19.38
CA TRP A 41 0.50 -10.36 -20.65
C TRP A 41 0.47 -8.83 -20.59
N LEU A 42 -0.07 -8.26 -19.51
CA LEU A 42 -0.25 -6.82 -19.37
C LEU A 42 1.08 -6.08 -19.33
N VAL A 43 2.05 -6.57 -18.54
CA VAL A 43 3.39 -5.96 -18.48
C VAL A 43 4.07 -5.94 -19.85
N LEU A 44 3.81 -6.93 -20.73
CA LEU A 44 4.36 -6.94 -22.09
C LEU A 44 3.74 -5.86 -22.99
N LYS A 45 2.51 -5.43 -22.69
CA LYS A 45 1.83 -4.32 -23.38
C LYS A 45 2.27 -2.95 -22.86
N THR A 46 2.87 -2.89 -21.66
CA THR A 46 3.43 -1.67 -21.11
C THR A 46 4.64 -1.20 -21.94
N PRO A 47 4.69 0.09 -22.36
CA PRO A 47 5.83 0.62 -23.10
C PRO A 47 7.14 0.55 -22.29
N ILE A 48 8.25 0.24 -22.96
CA ILE A 48 9.58 0.09 -22.30
C ILE A 48 10.08 1.40 -21.66
N TRP A 49 9.65 2.56 -22.16
CA TRP A 49 10.02 3.86 -21.59
C TRP A 49 9.29 4.18 -20.28
N MET A 50 8.19 3.48 -20.00
CA MET A 50 7.33 3.78 -18.85
C MET A 50 7.98 3.26 -17.57
N ALA A 51 8.34 4.21 -16.69
CA ALA A 51 8.96 3.91 -15.40
C ALA A 51 7.98 3.18 -14.47
N PRO A 52 8.43 2.19 -13.67
CA PRO A 52 7.61 1.49 -12.69
C PRO A 52 6.83 2.42 -11.76
N ASN A 53 7.51 3.40 -11.15
CA ASN A 53 6.87 4.33 -10.21
C ASN A 53 5.80 5.22 -10.89
N LEU A 54 5.91 5.45 -12.20
CA LEU A 54 4.86 6.15 -12.95
C LEU A 54 3.61 5.27 -13.10
N ILE A 55 3.79 3.95 -13.28
CA ILE A 55 2.69 2.98 -13.32
C ILE A 55 1.96 2.96 -11.98
N THR A 56 2.71 2.85 -10.87
CA THR A 56 2.17 2.92 -9.50
C THR A 56 1.38 4.21 -9.28
N LEU A 57 1.94 5.37 -9.66
CA LEU A 57 1.29 6.66 -9.49
C LEU A 57 -0.01 6.78 -10.31
N ILE A 58 0.00 6.31 -11.57
CA ILE A 58 -1.21 6.30 -12.40
C ILE A 58 -2.28 5.42 -11.76
N GLY A 59 -1.90 4.24 -11.27
CA GLY A 59 -2.79 3.36 -10.50
C GLY A 59 -3.43 4.12 -9.34
N LEU A 60 -2.61 4.71 -8.46
CA LEU A 60 -3.09 5.47 -7.31
C LEU A 60 -4.06 6.58 -7.71
N ILE A 61 -3.72 7.37 -8.73
CA ILE A 61 -4.59 8.46 -9.23
C ILE A 61 -5.94 7.90 -9.68
N VAL A 62 -5.96 6.80 -10.43
CA VAL A 62 -7.20 6.16 -10.88
C VAL A 62 -8.05 5.76 -9.66
N ASN A 63 -7.48 5.04 -8.69
CA ASN A 63 -8.22 4.60 -7.50
C ASN A 63 -8.79 5.78 -6.69
N VAL A 64 -7.98 6.82 -6.47
CA VAL A 64 -8.39 8.03 -5.74
C VAL A 64 -9.52 8.73 -6.48
N VAL A 65 -9.37 8.99 -7.77
CA VAL A 65 -10.37 9.72 -8.56
C VAL A 65 -11.69 8.96 -8.61
N THR A 66 -11.68 7.65 -8.88
CA THR A 66 -12.93 6.87 -8.95
C THR A 66 -13.60 6.75 -7.59
N THR A 67 -12.84 6.70 -6.50
CA THR A 67 -13.39 6.73 -5.14
C THR A 67 -13.99 8.10 -4.80
N LEU A 68 -13.34 9.21 -5.18
CA LEU A 68 -13.86 10.56 -4.96
C LEU A 68 -15.18 10.80 -5.70
N VAL A 69 -15.39 10.17 -6.87
CA VAL A 69 -16.67 10.24 -7.59
C VAL A 69 -17.81 9.67 -6.75
N ILE A 70 -17.66 8.50 -6.13
CA ILE A 70 -18.74 7.93 -5.29
C ILE A 70 -18.91 8.71 -3.97
N ILE A 71 -17.80 9.20 -3.38
CA ILE A 71 -17.84 10.07 -2.20
C ILE A 71 -18.60 11.37 -2.48
N ARG A 72 -18.49 11.92 -3.68
CA ARG A 72 -19.25 13.12 -4.06
C ARG A 72 -20.77 12.91 -4.03
N TYR A 73 -21.25 11.69 -4.23
CA TYR A 73 -22.67 11.33 -4.12
C TYR A 73 -23.06 10.96 -2.68
N SER A 74 -22.16 10.35 -1.92
CA SER A 74 -22.40 9.98 -0.52
C SER A 74 -21.21 10.37 0.38
N PRO A 75 -21.10 11.66 0.74
CA PRO A 75 -20.05 12.13 1.66
C PRO A 75 -20.29 11.69 3.11
N ASP A 76 -21.50 11.22 3.41
CA ASP A 76 -21.94 10.63 4.67
C ASP A 76 -21.77 9.11 4.71
N ALA A 77 -21.38 8.47 3.60
CA ALA A 77 -21.42 7.03 3.39
C ALA A 77 -22.80 6.38 3.71
N ASN A 78 -23.89 7.13 3.59
CA ASN A 78 -25.26 6.66 3.84
C ASN A 78 -26.21 6.89 2.65
N SER A 79 -25.91 7.87 1.81
CA SER A 79 -26.67 8.16 0.57
C SER A 79 -26.46 7.09 -0.51
N GLU A 80 -27.47 6.89 -1.37
CA GLU A 80 -27.33 6.02 -2.53
C GLU A 80 -26.37 6.61 -3.56
N ILE A 81 -25.55 5.75 -4.16
CA ILE A 81 -24.64 6.14 -5.25
C ILE A 81 -25.17 5.66 -6.61
N PRO A 82 -24.97 6.42 -7.70
CA PRO A 82 -25.36 5.98 -9.03
C PRO A 82 -24.65 4.69 -9.43
N ARG A 83 -25.39 3.79 -10.09
CA ARG A 83 -24.91 2.48 -10.53
C ARG A 83 -23.68 2.55 -11.43
N TRP A 84 -23.64 3.54 -12.34
CA TRP A 84 -22.48 3.77 -13.21
C TRP A 84 -21.24 4.22 -12.41
N ALA A 85 -21.42 4.99 -11.33
CA ALA A 85 -20.33 5.46 -10.49
C ALA A 85 -19.76 4.29 -9.67
N SER A 86 -20.62 3.39 -9.21
CA SER A 86 -20.20 2.14 -8.59
C SER A 86 -19.44 1.23 -9.56
N PHE A 87 -19.90 1.08 -10.80
CA PHE A 87 -19.16 0.36 -11.84
C PHE A 87 -17.79 1.00 -12.10
N LEU A 88 -17.73 2.32 -12.24
CA LEU A 88 -16.50 3.06 -12.43
C LEU A 88 -15.53 2.85 -11.27
N CYS A 89 -16.02 2.80 -10.03
CA CYS A 89 -15.20 2.52 -8.85
C CYS A 89 -14.64 1.09 -8.86
N GLY A 90 -15.47 0.09 -9.18
CA GLY A 90 -15.01 -1.30 -9.31
C GLY A 90 -13.99 -1.48 -10.43
N PHE A 91 -14.23 -0.87 -11.58
CA PHE A 91 -13.29 -0.88 -12.70
C PHE A 91 -11.99 -0.13 -12.38
N GLY A 92 -12.09 1.04 -11.72
CA GLY A 92 -10.94 1.81 -11.27
C GLY A 92 -10.06 1.04 -10.30
N LEU A 93 -10.66 0.32 -9.34
CA LEU A 93 -9.93 -0.56 -8.43
C LEU A 93 -9.28 -1.75 -9.15
N PHE A 94 -9.95 -2.33 -10.15
CA PHE A 94 -9.34 -3.36 -10.99
C PHE A 94 -8.13 -2.83 -11.77
N VAL A 95 -8.23 -1.61 -12.32
CA VAL A 95 -7.10 -0.95 -12.99
C VAL A 95 -5.97 -0.70 -11.99
N TYR A 96 -6.26 -0.17 -10.79
CA TYR A 96 -5.27 0.00 -9.72
C TYR A 96 -4.52 -1.30 -9.44
N GLN A 97 -5.25 -2.38 -9.08
CA GLN A 97 -4.66 -3.70 -8.80
C GLN A 97 -3.79 -4.19 -9.96
N SER A 98 -4.27 -4.01 -11.19
CA SER A 98 -3.56 -4.48 -12.37
C SER A 98 -2.25 -3.73 -12.59
N LEU A 99 -2.23 -2.41 -12.36
CA LEU A 99 -1.04 -1.56 -12.51
C LEU A 99 -0.03 -1.80 -11.39
N ASP A 100 -0.53 -1.91 -10.16
CA ASP A 100 0.22 -2.29 -8.96
C ASP A 100 0.96 -3.63 -9.18
N ALA A 101 0.25 -4.69 -9.58
CA ALA A 101 0.85 -6.00 -9.80
C ALA A 101 1.91 -6.06 -10.92
N ILE A 102 1.92 -5.09 -11.85
CA ILE A 102 2.88 -5.06 -12.96
C ILE A 102 4.05 -4.11 -12.75
N ASP A 103 4.05 -3.23 -11.76
CA ASP A 103 5.12 -2.23 -11.63
C ASP A 103 6.49 -2.87 -11.34
N GLY A 104 6.56 -3.84 -10.43
CA GLY A 104 7.76 -4.60 -10.12
C GLY A 104 8.12 -5.56 -11.25
N LYS A 105 7.12 -6.05 -12.01
CA LYS A 105 7.36 -6.84 -13.22
C LYS A 105 8.01 -5.98 -14.30
N GLN A 106 7.53 -4.76 -14.46
CA GLN A 106 8.12 -3.79 -15.37
C GLN A 106 9.54 -3.46 -14.92
N ALA A 107 9.76 -3.20 -13.62
CA ALA A 107 11.08 -2.91 -13.09
C ALA A 107 12.11 -4.02 -13.40
N ARG A 108 11.69 -5.28 -13.28
CA ARG A 108 12.51 -6.44 -13.68
C ARG A 108 12.73 -6.51 -15.19
N ARG A 109 11.69 -6.24 -15.99
CA ARG A 109 11.73 -6.26 -17.46
C ARG A 109 12.67 -5.19 -18.02
N THR A 110 12.71 -4.01 -17.40
CA THR A 110 13.52 -2.86 -17.84
C THR A 110 14.87 -2.77 -17.15
N GLY A 111 15.15 -3.65 -16.17
CA GLY A 111 16.38 -3.60 -15.38
C GLY A 111 16.47 -2.37 -14.45
N SER A 112 15.33 -1.79 -14.07
CA SER A 112 15.23 -0.58 -13.24
C SER A 112 14.72 -0.86 -11.82
N SER A 113 14.86 -2.09 -11.32
CA SER A 113 14.55 -2.44 -9.93
C SER A 113 15.45 -1.66 -8.96
N SER A 114 14.85 -1.04 -7.95
CA SER A 114 15.55 -0.27 -6.93
C SER A 114 14.78 -0.26 -5.60
N PRO A 115 15.45 0.01 -4.46
CA PRO A 115 14.77 0.24 -3.18
C PRO A 115 13.74 1.39 -3.26
N LEU A 116 14.01 2.42 -4.08
CA LEU A 116 13.06 3.51 -4.29
C LEU A 116 11.74 3.01 -4.89
N GLY A 117 11.77 2.02 -5.78
CA GLY A 117 10.56 1.46 -6.38
C GLY A 117 9.67 0.79 -5.34
N GLU A 118 10.25 -0.07 -4.50
CA GLU A 118 9.56 -0.71 -3.37
C GLU A 118 8.97 0.31 -2.38
N LEU A 119 9.75 1.34 -2.03
CA LEU A 119 9.27 2.41 -1.16
C LEU A 119 8.09 3.17 -1.77
N PHE A 120 8.17 3.47 -3.07
CA PHE A 120 7.15 4.23 -3.77
C PHE A 120 5.84 3.44 -3.90
N ASP A 121 5.96 2.16 -4.23
CA ASP A 121 4.86 1.18 -4.29
C ASP A 121 4.11 1.11 -2.95
N HIS A 122 4.78 0.67 -1.88
CA HIS A 122 4.17 0.56 -0.56
C HIS A 122 3.70 1.90 0.02
N GLY A 123 4.36 2.99 -0.37
CA GLY A 123 3.94 4.35 -0.05
C GLY A 123 2.64 4.78 -0.71
N CYS A 124 2.37 4.30 -1.93
CA CYS A 124 1.12 4.51 -2.64
C CYS A 124 0.02 3.57 -2.11
N ASP A 125 0.36 2.31 -1.82
CA ASP A 125 -0.56 1.34 -1.22
C ASP A 125 -1.15 1.83 0.12
N SER A 126 -0.35 2.49 0.95
CA SER A 126 -0.80 3.02 2.24
C SER A 126 -1.90 4.08 2.06
N VAL A 127 -1.76 4.93 1.05
CA VAL A 127 -2.78 5.92 0.65
C VAL A 127 -3.98 5.23 0.03
N SER A 128 -3.74 4.31 -0.91
CA SER A 128 -4.76 3.56 -1.63
C SER A 128 -5.68 2.80 -0.68
N THR A 129 -5.12 2.22 0.38
CA THR A 129 -5.86 1.50 1.43
C THR A 129 -6.97 2.37 2.05
N VAL A 130 -6.72 3.68 2.26
CA VAL A 130 -7.73 4.62 2.79
C VAL A 130 -8.90 4.75 1.82
N PHE A 131 -8.62 4.96 0.53
CA PHE A 131 -9.66 5.13 -0.49
C PHE A 131 -10.41 3.84 -0.78
N ILE A 132 -9.73 2.70 -0.84
CA ILE A 132 -10.35 1.38 -1.01
C ILE A 132 -11.34 1.13 0.14
N THR A 133 -10.91 1.38 1.37
CA THR A 133 -11.73 1.20 2.59
C THR A 133 -12.95 2.13 2.58
N LEU A 134 -12.76 3.41 2.27
CA LEU A 134 -13.86 4.37 2.13
C LEU A 134 -14.83 3.98 1.02
N SER A 135 -14.32 3.50 -0.12
CA SER A 135 -15.15 3.08 -1.26
C SER A 135 -16.08 1.93 -0.90
N ALA A 136 -15.58 0.97 -0.11
CA ALA A 136 -16.38 -0.15 0.38
C ALA A 136 -17.45 0.33 1.37
N CYS A 137 -17.08 1.21 2.32
CA CYS A 137 -18.02 1.79 3.29
C CYS A 137 -19.16 2.56 2.60
N VAL A 138 -18.84 3.39 1.62
CA VAL A 138 -19.83 4.15 0.83
C VAL A 138 -20.76 3.20 0.08
N SER A 139 -20.21 2.17 -0.58
CA SER A 139 -21.01 1.27 -1.42
C SER A 139 -22.00 0.42 -0.62
N VAL A 140 -21.68 0.07 0.62
CA VAL A 140 -22.58 -0.69 1.52
C VAL A 140 -23.42 0.19 2.44
N LYS A 141 -23.34 1.51 2.27
CA LYS A 141 -24.00 2.53 3.09
C LYS A 141 -23.70 2.38 4.59
N LEU A 142 -22.41 2.21 4.94
CA LEU A 142 -21.98 1.94 6.31
C LEU A 142 -22.08 3.15 7.24
N GLY A 143 -22.28 4.36 6.70
CA GLY A 143 -22.59 5.57 7.47
C GLY A 143 -23.89 5.48 8.27
N GLU A 144 -24.81 4.58 7.91
CA GLU A 144 -25.98 4.20 8.74
C GLU A 144 -25.55 3.65 10.11
N TYR A 145 -24.33 3.09 10.20
CA TYR A 145 -23.76 2.52 11.41
C TYR A 145 -22.35 3.09 11.68
N PRO A 146 -22.24 4.35 12.16
CA PRO A 146 -20.96 5.05 12.29
C PRO A 146 -19.91 4.28 13.10
N SER A 147 -20.28 3.60 14.19
CA SER A 147 -19.35 2.82 14.99
C SER A 147 -18.75 1.63 14.23
N TRP A 148 -19.54 0.97 13.38
CA TRP A 148 -19.05 -0.11 12.51
C TRP A 148 -18.15 0.43 11.40
N MET A 149 -18.51 1.57 10.81
CA MET A 149 -17.65 2.26 9.85
C MET A 149 -16.30 2.66 10.47
N PHE A 150 -16.30 3.12 11.72
CA PHE A 150 -15.09 3.52 12.44
C PHE A 150 -14.20 2.31 12.65
N LEU A 151 -14.77 1.27 13.26
CA LEU A 151 -14.05 0.03 13.56
C LEU A 151 -13.44 -0.56 12.29
N GLN A 152 -14.25 -0.73 11.24
CA GLN A 152 -13.81 -1.31 9.98
C GLN A 152 -12.70 -0.47 9.34
N SER A 153 -12.85 0.86 9.33
CA SER A 153 -11.89 1.73 8.66
C SER A 153 -10.55 1.80 9.36
N PHE A 154 -10.56 1.98 10.68
CA PHE A 154 -9.34 2.00 11.48
C PHE A 154 -8.66 0.63 11.52
N PHE A 155 -9.43 -0.46 11.49
CA PHE A 155 -8.86 -1.80 11.47
C PHE A 155 -8.22 -2.13 10.12
N ALA A 156 -8.81 -1.69 8.99
CA ALA A 156 -8.22 -1.85 7.66
C ALA A 156 -6.86 -1.14 7.54
N VAL A 157 -6.76 0.14 7.94
CA VAL A 157 -5.47 0.86 7.91
C VAL A 157 -4.47 0.28 8.92
N ALA A 158 -4.92 -0.18 10.09
CA ALA A 158 -4.05 -0.83 11.07
C ALA A 158 -3.52 -2.18 10.58
N LEU A 159 -4.30 -2.96 9.81
CA LEU A 159 -3.83 -4.22 9.23
C LEU A 159 -2.71 -4.00 8.21
N PHE A 160 -2.85 -3.00 7.34
CA PHE A 160 -1.79 -2.63 6.41
C PHE A 160 -0.52 -2.18 7.16
N TYR A 161 -0.69 -1.44 8.26
CA TYR A 161 0.42 -1.09 9.15
C TYR A 161 1.06 -2.34 9.81
N PHE A 162 0.26 -3.32 10.26
CA PHE A 162 0.77 -4.56 10.85
C PHE A 162 1.59 -5.40 9.86
N ALA A 163 1.22 -5.41 8.57
CA ALA A 163 2.01 -6.05 7.53
C ALA A 163 3.39 -5.39 7.36
N HIS A 164 3.49 -4.08 7.54
CA HIS A 164 4.78 -3.38 7.51
C HIS A 164 5.53 -3.51 8.84
N TRP A 165 4.82 -3.61 9.96
CA TRP A 165 5.42 -3.82 11.26
C TRP A 165 6.06 -5.21 11.35
N GLN A 166 5.38 -6.28 10.95
CA GLN A 166 6.01 -7.60 10.90
C GLN A 166 7.22 -7.64 9.96
N THR A 167 7.24 -6.84 8.90
CA THR A 167 8.37 -6.71 7.97
C THR A 167 9.53 -5.96 8.63
N TYR A 168 9.26 -4.88 9.36
CA TYR A 168 10.24 -4.18 10.18
C TYR A 168 10.86 -5.08 11.28
N VAL A 169 10.13 -6.07 11.76
CA VAL A 169 10.64 -7.02 12.76
C VAL A 169 11.42 -8.16 12.13
N SER A 170 10.86 -8.78 11.09
CA SER A 170 11.34 -10.05 10.54
C SER A 170 12.22 -9.92 9.29
N GLY A 171 12.26 -8.74 8.69
CA GLY A 171 13.02 -8.45 7.48
C GLY A 171 12.44 -9.05 6.19
N THR A 172 11.21 -9.53 6.19
CA THR A 172 10.55 -10.14 5.03
C THR A 172 9.06 -9.88 5.07
N LEU A 173 8.51 -9.32 3.99
CA LEU A 173 7.08 -9.11 3.85
C LEU A 173 6.40 -10.45 3.54
N ARG A 174 5.39 -10.82 4.32
CA ARG A 174 4.70 -12.12 4.15
C ARG A 174 3.23 -11.91 3.87
N PHE A 175 2.80 -12.40 2.72
CA PHE A 175 1.40 -12.43 2.34
C PHE A 175 0.77 -13.79 2.64
N GLY A 176 -0.39 -13.76 3.28
CA GLY A 176 -1.20 -14.92 3.59
C GLY A 176 -1.88 -15.54 2.37
N LYS A 177 -2.78 -16.49 2.63
CA LYS A 177 -3.63 -17.09 1.58
C LYS A 177 -4.71 -16.14 1.08
N PHE A 178 -5.30 -15.39 2.01
CA PHE A 178 -6.21 -14.30 1.73
C PHE A 178 -5.51 -13.03 2.19
N ASP A 179 -5.12 -12.18 1.26
CA ASP A 179 -4.37 -10.96 1.56
C ASP A 179 -4.82 -9.82 0.62
N VAL A 180 -3.92 -8.90 0.30
CA VAL A 180 -4.19 -7.71 -0.54
C VAL A 180 -4.96 -8.08 -1.83
N THR A 181 -4.48 -9.04 -2.63
CA THR A 181 -5.11 -9.42 -3.91
C THR A 181 -6.56 -9.89 -3.74
N GLU A 182 -6.81 -10.84 -2.83
CA GLU A 182 -8.16 -11.36 -2.55
C GLU A 182 -9.08 -10.28 -1.98
N THR A 183 -8.55 -9.42 -1.12
CA THR A 183 -9.31 -8.32 -0.51
C THR A 183 -9.77 -7.33 -1.58
N GLN A 184 -8.86 -6.91 -2.46
CA GLN A 184 -9.17 -6.03 -3.57
C GLN A 184 -10.16 -6.66 -4.55
N LEU A 185 -10.01 -7.95 -4.91
CA LEU A 185 -10.99 -8.65 -5.75
C LEU A 185 -12.38 -8.72 -5.09
N SER A 186 -12.44 -8.93 -3.78
CA SER A 186 -13.68 -8.94 -3.02
C SER A 186 -14.37 -7.57 -3.06
N ILE A 187 -13.61 -6.48 -2.97
CA ILE A 187 -14.13 -5.11 -3.05
C ILE A 187 -14.53 -4.74 -4.49
N ILE A 188 -13.79 -5.22 -5.51
CA ILE A 188 -14.20 -5.10 -6.92
C ILE A 188 -15.55 -5.80 -7.11
N PHE A 189 -15.72 -7.02 -6.60
CA PHE A 189 -16.99 -7.74 -6.65
C PHE A 189 -18.12 -6.97 -5.94
N LEU A 190 -17.86 -6.40 -4.76
CA LEU A 190 -18.79 -5.54 -4.02
C LEU A 190 -19.26 -4.35 -4.89
N HIS A 191 -18.35 -3.66 -5.55
CA HIS A 191 -18.67 -2.57 -6.47
C HIS A 191 -19.49 -3.04 -7.67
N LEU A 192 -19.14 -4.19 -8.27
CA LEU A 192 -19.91 -4.75 -9.38
C LEU A 192 -21.33 -5.16 -8.97
N MET A 193 -21.51 -5.74 -7.78
CA MET A 193 -22.83 -6.05 -7.23
C MET A 193 -23.67 -4.77 -7.04
N SER A 194 -23.06 -3.73 -6.49
CA SER A 194 -23.69 -2.42 -6.31
C SER A 194 -24.03 -1.75 -7.65
N ALA A 195 -23.24 -1.97 -8.70
CA ALA A 195 -23.53 -1.50 -10.05
C ALA A 195 -24.70 -2.25 -10.72
N VAL A 196 -24.85 -3.55 -10.46
CA VAL A 196 -25.89 -4.40 -11.07
C VAL A 196 -27.23 -4.34 -10.33
N PHE A 197 -27.21 -4.18 -9.01
CA PHE A 197 -28.44 -4.22 -8.19
C PHE A 197 -28.75 -2.89 -7.51
N GLY A 198 -27.86 -1.90 -7.59
CA GLY A 198 -27.92 -0.70 -6.75
C GLY A 198 -27.37 -0.97 -5.36
N THR A 199 -27.05 0.08 -4.59
CA THR A 199 -26.56 -0.05 -3.22
C THR A 199 -27.60 -0.61 -2.25
N GLY A 200 -28.88 -0.55 -2.59
CA GLY A 200 -29.96 -1.16 -1.81
C GLY A 200 -29.84 -2.68 -1.66
N ILE A 201 -29.06 -3.37 -2.50
CA ILE A 201 -28.82 -4.82 -2.34
C ILE A 201 -28.20 -5.17 -0.98
N TRP A 202 -27.43 -4.26 -0.39
CA TRP A 202 -26.79 -4.47 0.90
C TRP A 202 -27.75 -4.35 2.09
N ASP A 203 -28.92 -3.74 1.86
CA ASP A 203 -30.04 -3.68 2.80
C ASP A 203 -30.97 -4.91 2.66
N TYR A 204 -30.72 -5.81 1.71
CA TYR A 204 -31.51 -7.03 1.54
C TYR A 204 -31.40 -7.93 2.78
N GLU A 205 -32.55 -8.31 3.34
CA GLU A 205 -32.63 -9.24 4.47
C GLU A 205 -32.61 -10.69 3.97
N ILE A 206 -31.65 -11.46 4.48
CA ILE A 206 -31.52 -12.87 4.12
C ILE A 206 -32.70 -13.63 4.74
N PRO A 207 -33.50 -14.36 3.94
CA PRO A 207 -34.61 -15.17 4.46
C PRO A 207 -34.14 -16.12 5.56
N PHE A 208 -34.99 -16.35 6.57
CA PHE A 208 -34.74 -17.23 7.73
C PHE A 208 -33.71 -16.72 8.76
N LEU A 209 -32.78 -15.83 8.40
CA LEU A 209 -31.79 -15.26 9.33
C LEU A 209 -32.19 -13.89 9.89
N ASN A 210 -33.05 -13.13 9.19
CA ASN A 210 -33.43 -11.75 9.54
C ASN A 210 -32.21 -10.82 9.74
N VAL A 211 -31.17 -11.02 8.93
CA VAL A 211 -29.93 -10.23 8.94
C VAL A 211 -29.74 -9.59 7.57
N LYS A 212 -29.49 -8.27 7.53
CA LYS A 212 -29.14 -7.55 6.29
C LYS A 212 -27.82 -8.08 5.72
N LEU A 213 -27.73 -8.18 4.39
CA LEU A 213 -26.53 -8.67 3.69
C LEU A 213 -25.25 -7.91 4.08
N LYS A 214 -25.34 -6.59 4.31
CA LYS A 214 -24.19 -5.78 4.77
C LYS A 214 -23.56 -6.31 6.07
N PHE A 215 -24.36 -6.83 7.01
CA PHE A 215 -23.83 -7.36 8.27
C PHE A 215 -23.09 -8.69 8.08
N VAL A 216 -23.54 -9.53 7.16
CA VAL A 216 -22.81 -10.77 6.81
C VAL A 216 -21.44 -10.42 6.22
N LEU A 217 -21.39 -9.44 5.33
CA LEU A 217 -20.14 -8.93 4.76
C LEU A 217 -19.22 -8.32 5.83
N LEU A 218 -19.76 -7.49 6.73
CA LEU A 218 -19.01 -6.88 7.83
C LEU A 218 -18.42 -7.94 8.77
N LEU A 219 -19.22 -8.91 9.21
CA LEU A 219 -18.76 -9.96 10.11
C LEU A 219 -17.71 -10.86 9.46
N THR A 220 -17.89 -11.18 8.18
CA THR A 220 -16.91 -11.97 7.42
C THR A 220 -15.61 -11.20 7.27
N THR A 221 -15.68 -9.91 6.93
CA THR A 221 -14.49 -9.07 6.79
C THR A 221 -13.78 -8.89 8.12
N LEU A 222 -14.52 -8.68 9.21
CA LEU A 222 -13.95 -8.62 10.56
C LEU A 222 -13.27 -9.92 10.96
N ALA A 223 -13.89 -11.07 10.69
CA ALA A 223 -13.32 -12.38 11.00
C ALA A 223 -12.00 -12.62 10.25
N ILE A 224 -11.97 -12.35 8.95
CA ILE A 224 -10.74 -12.41 8.13
C ILE A 224 -9.69 -11.44 8.69
N SER A 225 -10.09 -10.21 8.98
CA SER A 225 -9.21 -9.17 9.52
C SER A 225 -8.58 -9.59 10.85
N ILE A 226 -9.34 -10.21 11.76
CA ILE A 226 -8.82 -10.75 13.02
C ILE A 226 -7.81 -11.88 12.78
N ILE A 227 -8.07 -12.77 11.82
CA ILE A 227 -7.15 -13.84 11.45
C ILE A 227 -5.82 -13.26 10.93
N LEU A 228 -5.89 -12.25 10.06
CA LEU A 228 -4.71 -11.56 9.54
C LEU A 228 -3.94 -10.80 10.62
N ALA A 229 -4.65 -10.10 11.51
CA ALA A 229 -4.04 -9.44 12.66
C ALA A 229 -3.30 -10.45 13.55
N LYS A 230 -3.93 -11.58 13.88
CA LYS A 230 -3.29 -12.65 14.66
C LYS A 230 -2.03 -13.20 13.97
N SER A 231 -2.09 -13.42 12.66
CA SER A 231 -0.93 -13.87 11.88
C SER A 231 0.22 -12.86 11.94
N ASN A 232 -0.05 -11.58 11.69
CA ASN A 232 0.96 -10.52 11.75
C ASN A 232 1.54 -10.35 13.16
N VAL A 233 0.69 -10.32 14.19
CA VAL A 233 1.12 -10.23 15.60
C VAL A 233 1.99 -11.42 16.00
N SER A 234 1.66 -12.64 15.56
CA SER A 234 2.49 -13.81 15.81
C SER A 234 3.91 -13.64 15.24
N VAL A 235 4.04 -13.12 14.02
CA VAL A 235 5.35 -12.82 13.41
C VAL A 235 6.07 -11.68 14.13
N ILE A 236 5.36 -10.63 14.56
CA ILE A 236 5.93 -9.51 15.33
C ILE A 236 6.53 -9.99 16.64
N LEU A 237 5.88 -10.93 17.33
CA LEU A 237 6.32 -11.38 18.66
C LEU A 237 7.43 -12.45 18.59
N THR A 238 7.52 -13.20 17.49
CA THR A 238 8.43 -14.37 17.41
C THR A 238 9.50 -14.26 16.32
N GLY A 239 9.34 -13.35 15.36
CA GLY A 239 10.14 -13.28 14.14
C GLY A 239 11.28 -12.26 14.15
N GLY A 240 11.64 -11.68 15.30
CA GLY A 240 12.67 -10.65 15.39
C GLY A 240 14.06 -11.15 14.97
N ILE A 241 14.66 -10.51 13.97
CA ILE A 241 15.98 -10.89 13.42
C ILE A 241 17.15 -10.07 13.98
N GLY A 242 16.87 -9.05 14.77
CA GLY A 242 17.86 -8.20 15.42
C GLY A 242 18.53 -8.88 16.62
N LYS A 243 19.48 -8.18 17.24
CA LYS A 243 20.16 -8.66 18.45
C LYS A 243 19.13 -9.00 19.53
N ASN A 244 19.23 -10.18 20.13
CA ASN A 244 18.29 -10.68 21.15
C ASN A 244 16.83 -10.77 20.68
N GLY A 245 16.59 -11.04 19.39
CA GLY A 245 15.22 -11.12 18.85
C GLY A 245 14.54 -9.75 18.69
N SER A 246 15.32 -8.67 18.60
CA SER A 246 14.81 -7.31 18.34
C SER A 246 14.44 -7.10 16.86
N SER A 247 13.94 -5.91 16.52
CA SER A 247 13.65 -5.52 15.13
C SER A 247 14.91 -5.39 14.26
N VAL A 248 14.75 -5.15 12.95
CA VAL A 248 15.89 -4.93 12.04
C VAL A 248 16.78 -3.75 12.43
N ALA A 249 16.27 -2.79 13.21
CA ALA A 249 17.04 -1.65 13.72
C ALA A 249 17.66 -1.89 15.10
N GLY A 250 17.48 -3.08 15.69
CA GLY A 250 17.93 -3.36 17.06
C GLY A 250 17.05 -2.75 18.15
N THR A 251 15.87 -2.21 17.81
CA THR A 251 14.89 -1.67 18.77
C THR A 251 13.86 -2.73 19.17
N SER A 252 13.12 -2.48 20.24
CA SER A 252 12.00 -3.34 20.66
C SER A 252 11.07 -3.66 19.49
N VAL A 253 10.67 -4.94 19.38
CA VAL A 253 9.66 -5.37 18.39
C VAL A 253 8.32 -4.69 18.61
N LEU A 254 8.06 -4.13 19.80
CA LEU A 254 6.84 -3.39 20.12
C LEU A 254 6.93 -1.88 19.85
N SER A 255 8.11 -1.36 19.48
CA SER A 255 8.29 0.08 19.26
C SER A 255 7.35 0.70 18.21
N PRO A 256 7.00 0.01 17.09
CA PRO A 256 6.04 0.55 16.13
C PRO A 256 4.59 0.64 16.66
N ALA A 257 4.25 0.07 17.82
CA ALA A 257 2.93 0.24 18.42
C ALA A 257 2.65 1.71 18.81
N ILE A 258 3.67 2.42 19.28
CA ILE A 258 3.54 3.79 19.79
C ILE A 258 2.98 4.75 18.74
N PRO A 259 3.61 4.93 17.56
CA PRO A 259 3.08 5.86 16.56
C PRO A 259 1.71 5.47 16.01
N LEU A 260 1.37 4.17 15.96
CA LEU A 260 0.02 3.74 15.61
C LEU A 260 -1.01 4.15 16.69
N LEU A 261 -0.71 3.91 17.96
CA LEU A 261 -1.58 4.29 19.08
C LEU A 261 -1.76 5.81 19.19
N LEU A 262 -0.73 6.59 18.85
CA LEU A 262 -0.81 8.05 18.77
C LEU A 262 -1.75 8.58 17.69
N VAL A 263 -2.23 7.73 16.77
CA VAL A 263 -3.29 8.09 15.81
C VAL A 263 -4.62 7.48 16.19
N VAL A 264 -4.64 6.17 16.47
CA VAL A 264 -5.88 5.43 16.71
C VAL A 264 -6.57 5.89 18.00
N LEU A 265 -5.82 6.08 19.09
CA LEU A 265 -6.43 6.49 20.37
C LEU A 265 -6.97 7.92 20.31
N PRO A 266 -6.21 8.94 19.83
CA PRO A 266 -6.79 10.27 19.65
C PRO A 266 -7.95 10.27 18.66
N GLY A 267 -7.90 9.51 17.57
CA GLY A 267 -9.04 9.38 16.66
C GLY A 267 -10.29 8.86 17.37
N TYR A 268 -10.18 7.79 18.16
CA TYR A 268 -11.32 7.28 18.92
C TYR A 268 -11.83 8.29 19.96
N ILE A 269 -10.92 8.91 20.73
CA ILE A 269 -11.28 9.89 21.75
C ILE A 269 -11.96 11.11 21.12
N ILE A 270 -11.43 11.63 20.01
CA ILE A 270 -11.97 12.80 19.30
C ILE A 270 -13.36 12.50 18.76
N ALA A 271 -13.59 11.30 18.22
CA ALA A 271 -14.92 10.88 17.78
C ALA A 271 -15.90 10.83 18.97
N CYS A 272 -15.53 10.21 20.08
CA CYS A 272 -16.42 10.07 21.24
C CYS A 272 -16.67 11.35 22.04
N LYS A 273 -15.72 12.30 22.03
CA LYS A 273 -15.81 13.55 22.81
C LYS A 273 -16.37 14.72 22.01
N SER A 274 -16.60 14.55 20.71
CA SER A 274 -17.12 15.60 19.86
C SER A 274 -18.49 16.09 20.35
N THR A 275 -18.62 17.40 20.53
CA THR A 275 -19.89 18.04 20.90
C THR A 275 -20.78 18.26 19.69
N GLU A 276 -20.18 18.39 18.50
CA GLU A 276 -20.85 18.55 17.22
C GLU A 276 -21.12 17.20 16.50
N ASN A 277 -20.73 16.07 17.10
CA ASN A 277 -20.79 14.74 16.48
C ASN A 277 -20.11 14.75 15.09
N ILE A 278 -18.89 15.32 15.02
CA ILE A 278 -18.19 15.53 13.73
C ILE A 278 -17.95 14.24 12.97
N TYR A 279 -17.78 13.13 13.68
CA TYR A 279 -17.55 11.85 13.05
C TYR A 279 -18.85 11.31 12.45
N GLU A 280 -19.97 11.41 13.15
CA GLU A 280 -21.28 10.97 12.67
C GLU A 280 -21.79 11.84 11.50
N THR A 281 -21.51 13.15 11.53
CA THR A 281 -21.95 14.11 10.50
C THR A 281 -21.03 14.16 9.28
N HIS A 282 -19.72 13.96 9.47
CA HIS A 282 -18.72 14.01 8.40
C HIS A 282 -17.78 12.78 8.40
N PRO A 283 -18.32 11.54 8.38
CA PRO A 283 -17.53 10.32 8.61
C PRO A 283 -16.47 10.09 7.53
N VAL A 284 -16.79 10.37 6.26
CA VAL A 284 -15.83 10.18 5.16
C VAL A 284 -14.64 11.14 5.28
N LEU A 285 -14.90 12.41 5.56
CA LEU A 285 -13.84 13.40 5.77
C LEU A 285 -12.97 13.04 6.97
N TYR A 286 -13.60 12.59 8.05
CA TYR A 286 -12.93 12.15 9.27
C TYR A 286 -11.99 10.96 9.02
N ILE A 287 -12.52 9.87 8.44
CA ILE A 287 -11.73 8.67 8.11
C ILE A 287 -10.64 8.99 7.09
N MET A 288 -10.90 9.87 6.12
CA MET A 288 -9.88 10.28 5.15
C MET A 288 -8.72 11.03 5.84
N ALA A 289 -9.03 11.98 6.73
CA ALA A 289 -8.00 12.72 7.46
C ALA A 289 -7.12 11.79 8.32
N PHE A 290 -7.72 11.01 9.22
CA PHE A 290 -6.97 10.10 10.10
C PHE A 290 -6.32 8.95 9.33
N GLY A 291 -6.97 8.44 8.27
CA GLY A 291 -6.40 7.42 7.40
C GLY A 291 -5.13 7.89 6.70
N LEU A 292 -5.09 9.14 6.20
CA LEU A 292 -3.89 9.70 5.59
C LEU A 292 -2.77 9.99 6.60
N VAL A 293 -3.12 10.33 7.85
CA VAL A 293 -2.14 10.38 8.97
C VAL A 293 -1.50 9.00 9.15
N THR A 294 -2.32 7.94 9.22
CA THR A 294 -1.82 6.56 9.32
C THR A 294 -1.00 6.14 8.10
N ALA A 295 -1.39 6.57 6.89
CA ALA A 295 -0.65 6.30 5.66
C ALA A 295 0.78 6.88 5.74
N LYS A 296 0.93 8.14 6.17
CA LYS A 296 2.26 8.75 6.35
C LYS A 296 3.09 8.01 7.39
N ILE A 297 2.50 7.65 8.53
CA ILE A 297 3.20 6.88 9.58
C ILE A 297 3.64 5.52 9.06
N THR A 298 2.82 4.87 8.22
CA THR A 298 3.20 3.62 7.54
C THR A 298 4.40 3.84 6.61
N ASN A 299 4.42 4.92 5.84
CA ASN A 299 5.56 5.25 4.96
C ASN A 299 6.85 5.44 5.77
N LYS A 300 6.79 6.07 6.95
CA LYS A 300 7.94 6.18 7.86
C LYS A 300 8.40 4.81 8.38
N LEU A 301 7.48 3.88 8.64
CA LEU A 301 7.80 2.52 9.05
C LEU A 301 8.47 1.72 7.92
N VAL A 302 7.98 1.85 6.68
CA VAL A 302 8.63 1.26 5.48
C VAL A 302 10.06 1.76 5.37
N ILE A 303 10.29 3.07 5.48
CA ILE A 303 11.62 3.65 5.43
C ILE A 303 12.48 3.13 6.58
N ALA A 304 11.98 3.14 7.81
CA ALA A 304 12.70 2.63 8.98
C ALA A 304 13.15 1.17 8.79
N HIS A 305 12.31 0.34 8.16
CA HIS A 305 12.65 -1.02 7.78
C HIS A 305 13.80 -1.06 6.77
N MET A 306 13.63 -0.39 5.63
CA MET A 306 14.61 -0.42 4.53
C MET A 306 15.95 0.21 4.91
N THR A 307 15.94 1.24 5.76
CA THR A 307 17.14 1.91 6.26
C THR A 307 17.67 1.29 7.55
N LYS A 308 17.06 0.22 8.06
CA LYS A 308 17.40 -0.44 9.34
C LYS A 308 17.68 0.58 10.44
N SER A 309 16.76 1.52 10.62
CA SER A 309 16.85 2.61 11.60
C SER A 309 15.64 2.61 12.52
N PRO A 310 15.78 3.12 13.76
CA PRO A 310 14.65 3.30 14.66
C PRO A 310 13.54 4.12 14.00
N ILE A 311 12.29 3.79 14.31
CA ILE A 311 11.13 4.60 13.94
C ILE A 311 11.04 5.82 14.87
N GLU A 312 10.75 6.99 14.29
CA GLU A 312 10.42 8.19 15.05
C GLU A 312 8.97 8.11 15.53
N TYR A 313 8.73 8.37 16.81
CA TYR A 313 7.39 8.23 17.40
C TYR A 313 6.45 9.40 17.12
N VAL A 314 6.98 10.62 17.07
CA VAL A 314 6.20 11.84 16.83
C VAL A 314 6.49 12.35 15.43
N ASP A 315 5.45 12.77 14.73
CA ASP A 315 5.55 13.29 13.37
C ASP A 315 4.69 14.54 13.17
N SER A 316 5.06 15.39 12.22
CA SER A 316 4.31 16.61 11.87
C SER A 316 2.88 16.32 11.41
N THR A 317 2.58 15.12 10.92
CA THR A 317 1.21 14.74 10.55
C THR A 317 0.25 14.70 11.73
N LEU A 318 0.76 14.56 12.96
CA LEU A 318 -0.06 14.53 14.19
C LEU A 318 -0.57 15.92 14.59
N ILE A 319 -0.08 17.00 13.97
CA ILE A 319 -0.52 18.36 14.26
C ILE A 319 -2.02 18.54 13.95
N GLY A 320 -2.51 17.95 12.85
CA GLY A 320 -3.93 17.95 12.50
C GLY A 320 -4.81 17.37 13.62
N PRO A 321 -4.63 16.08 13.98
CA PRO A 321 -5.31 15.47 15.11
C PRO A 321 -5.12 16.20 16.44
N ALA A 322 -3.92 16.72 16.72
CA ALA A 322 -3.66 17.49 17.93
C ALA A 322 -4.47 18.79 18.01
N MET A 323 -4.67 19.49 16.88
CA MET A 323 -5.54 20.67 16.83
C MET A 323 -6.99 20.32 17.16
N LEU A 324 -7.51 19.21 16.64
CA LEU A 324 -8.86 18.73 16.97
C LEU A 324 -8.98 18.38 18.45
N PHE A 325 -8.02 17.62 18.98
CA PHE A 325 -7.99 17.24 20.39
C PHE A 325 -7.95 18.46 21.31
N LEU A 326 -7.09 19.44 21.00
CA LEU A 326 -6.98 20.67 21.79
C LEU A 326 -8.23 21.53 21.69
N ASN A 327 -8.85 21.63 20.51
CA ASN A 327 -10.10 22.36 20.34
C ASN A 327 -11.20 21.78 21.25
N GLN A 328 -11.37 20.46 21.25
CA GLN A 328 -12.35 19.78 22.11
C GLN A 328 -11.99 19.87 23.60
N TYR A 329 -10.70 19.90 23.95
CA TYR A 329 -10.26 20.09 25.34
C TYR A 329 -10.66 21.46 25.89
N PHE A 330 -10.69 22.49 25.05
CA PHE A 330 -11.14 23.85 25.40
C PHE A 330 -12.61 24.09 25.03
N ASP A 331 -13.47 23.09 25.18
CA ASP A 331 -14.92 23.18 24.94
C ASP A 331 -15.31 23.65 23.52
N SER A 332 -14.52 23.25 22.51
CA SER A 332 -14.77 23.49 21.08
C SER A 332 -14.99 24.97 20.72
N ILE A 333 -14.04 25.84 21.11
CA ILE A 333 -14.05 27.29 20.79
C ILE A 333 -14.26 27.55 19.29
N LEU A 334 -13.60 26.74 18.45
CA LEU A 334 -13.77 26.78 16.99
C LEU A 334 -14.73 25.68 16.55
N PRO A 335 -15.58 25.91 15.51
CA PRO A 335 -16.44 24.85 15.00
C PRO A 335 -15.59 23.68 14.51
N GLU A 336 -15.88 22.48 15.03
CA GLU A 336 -15.02 21.31 14.89
C GLU A 336 -14.88 20.89 13.42
N TYR A 337 -15.90 21.13 12.59
CA TYR A 337 -15.86 20.92 11.14
C TYR A 337 -14.72 21.68 10.43
N TYR A 338 -14.51 22.96 10.75
CA TYR A 338 -13.45 23.75 10.12
C TYR A 338 -12.07 23.27 10.58
N VAL A 339 -11.94 22.91 11.86
CA VAL A 339 -10.70 22.33 12.39
C VAL A 339 -10.39 20.99 11.71
N LEU A 340 -11.41 20.17 11.43
CA LEU A 340 -11.26 18.93 10.67
C LEU A 340 -10.84 19.19 9.21
N CYS A 341 -11.40 20.21 8.55
CA CYS A 341 -10.97 20.61 7.22
C CYS A 341 -9.51 21.06 7.19
N VAL A 342 -9.07 21.83 8.20
CA VAL A 342 -7.67 22.23 8.36
C VAL A 342 -6.78 21.02 8.65
N CYS A 343 -7.22 20.08 9.48
CA CYS A 343 -6.53 18.82 9.74
C CYS A 343 -6.33 18.01 8.45
N MET A 344 -7.37 17.90 7.62
CA MET A 344 -7.29 17.22 6.32
C MET A 344 -6.31 17.93 5.38
N ALA A 345 -6.43 19.25 5.20
CA ALA A 345 -5.54 20.03 4.35
C ALA A 345 -4.08 19.93 4.81
N TRP A 346 -3.84 20.04 6.12
CA TRP A 346 -2.53 19.86 6.72
C TRP A 346 -1.93 18.49 6.38
N THR A 347 -2.70 17.42 6.62
CA THR A 347 -2.25 16.04 6.41
C THR A 347 -1.90 15.77 4.95
N VAL A 348 -2.72 16.26 4.01
CA VAL A 348 -2.44 16.13 2.56
C VAL A 348 -1.16 16.86 2.18
N ILE A 349 -0.98 18.10 2.62
CA ILE A 349 0.21 18.90 2.32
C ILE A 349 1.45 18.23 2.93
N ASP A 350 1.39 17.86 4.19
CA ASP A 350 2.49 17.28 4.93
C ASP A 350 2.92 15.91 4.37
N LEU A 351 1.97 15.05 3.99
CA LEU A 351 2.25 13.79 3.29
C LEU A 351 2.86 14.04 1.90
N ALA A 352 2.29 14.95 1.11
CA ALA A 352 2.79 15.24 -0.24
C ALA A 352 4.22 15.80 -0.20
N VAL A 353 4.48 16.77 0.67
CA VAL A 353 5.80 17.37 0.87
C VAL A 353 6.78 16.30 1.36
N TYR A 354 6.42 15.50 2.35
CA TYR A 354 7.25 14.39 2.83
C TYR A 354 7.65 13.44 1.69
N SER A 355 6.66 12.96 0.92
CA SER A 355 6.89 12.03 -0.18
C SER A 355 7.78 12.63 -1.28
N ILE A 356 7.57 13.89 -1.66
CA ILE A 356 8.38 14.58 -2.68
C ILE A 356 9.85 14.68 -2.23
N PHE A 357 10.09 15.17 -1.01
CA PHE A 357 11.46 15.38 -0.53
C PHE A 357 12.19 14.06 -0.28
N VAL A 358 11.53 13.05 0.30
CA VAL A 358 12.12 11.71 0.48
C VAL A 358 12.46 11.08 -0.87
N CYS A 359 11.53 11.09 -1.83
CA CYS A 359 11.80 10.55 -3.16
C CYS A 359 12.97 11.27 -3.83
N LYS A 360 13.03 12.61 -3.72
CA LYS A 360 14.13 13.41 -4.27
C LYS A 360 15.48 13.06 -3.64
N GLU A 361 15.56 12.99 -2.31
CA GLU A 361 16.81 12.65 -1.61
C GLU A 361 17.31 11.24 -1.98
N ILE A 362 16.40 10.29 -2.16
CA ILE A 362 16.73 8.93 -2.58
C ILE A 362 17.15 8.90 -4.06
N CYS A 363 16.45 9.62 -4.94
CA CYS A 363 16.84 9.78 -6.35
C CYS A 363 18.26 10.34 -6.48
N ASP A 364 18.56 11.40 -5.73
CA ASP A 364 19.89 12.03 -5.71
C ASP A 364 20.98 11.07 -5.21
N HIS A 365 20.66 10.23 -4.20
CA HIS A 365 21.59 9.25 -3.66
C HIS A 365 21.84 8.07 -4.62
N LEU A 366 20.78 7.51 -5.20
CA LEU A 366 20.83 6.37 -6.11
C LEU A 366 21.18 6.74 -7.56
N ARG A 367 21.17 8.04 -7.89
CA ARG A 367 21.36 8.59 -9.25
C ARG A 367 20.36 8.04 -10.26
N VAL A 368 19.10 7.97 -9.85
CA VAL A 368 17.97 7.53 -10.69
C VAL A 368 16.94 8.64 -10.81
N TYR A 369 16.14 8.60 -11.88
CA TYR A 369 14.99 9.49 -12.02
C TYR A 369 13.73 8.78 -11.52
N LEU A 370 12.83 9.55 -10.90
CA LEU A 370 11.62 8.98 -10.30
C LEU A 370 10.65 8.41 -11.34
N PHE A 371 10.43 9.13 -12.46
CA PHE A 371 9.42 8.79 -13.46
C PHE A 371 9.96 8.54 -14.86
N TYR A 372 11.28 8.37 -15.00
CA TYR A 372 11.94 8.13 -16.27
C TYR A 372 12.98 7.03 -16.15
N ILE A 373 13.09 6.18 -17.17
CA ILE A 373 14.12 5.15 -17.26
C ILE A 373 15.28 5.69 -18.10
N THR A 374 16.45 5.83 -17.49
CA THR A 374 17.67 6.13 -18.23
C THR A 374 18.14 4.84 -18.90
N THR A 375 18.16 4.78 -20.23
CA THR A 375 18.81 3.67 -20.95
C THR A 375 20.30 3.71 -20.66
N THR A 376 20.76 2.93 -19.69
CA THR A 376 22.19 2.67 -19.52
C THR A 376 22.62 1.78 -20.69
N THR A 377 23.18 2.37 -21.74
CA THR A 377 24.03 1.66 -22.69
C THR A 377 25.21 1.11 -21.93
N SER A 378 25.04 -0.07 -21.34
CA SER A 378 26.15 -0.88 -20.85
C SER A 378 26.97 -1.26 -22.09
N THR A 379 28.02 -0.50 -22.36
CA THR A 379 29.15 -0.98 -23.14
C THR A 379 29.75 -2.15 -22.37
N ALA A 380 29.27 -3.35 -22.64
CA ALA A 380 29.88 -4.58 -22.18
C ALA A 380 31.34 -4.57 -22.65
N LYS A 381 32.28 -4.43 -21.71
CA LYS A 381 33.68 -4.77 -21.96
C LYS A 381 33.74 -6.27 -22.25
N SER A 382 33.79 -6.61 -23.53
CA SER A 382 34.22 -7.92 -23.99
C SER A 382 35.65 -8.16 -23.50
N GLY A 383 35.86 -9.24 -22.75
CA GLY A 383 37.21 -9.74 -22.45
C GLY A 383 37.45 -10.13 -21.01
N ALA A 384 36.92 -11.29 -20.57
CA ALA A 384 37.57 -12.12 -19.56
C ALA A 384 37.01 -13.56 -19.66
N SER A 385 37.74 -14.43 -20.35
CA SER A 385 37.49 -15.87 -20.40
C SER A 385 37.80 -16.49 -19.04
N PHE A 386 36.79 -17.01 -18.32
CA PHE A 386 37.01 -17.81 -17.12
C PHE A 386 36.92 -19.30 -17.47
N LYS A 387 38.05 -20.00 -17.33
CA LYS A 387 38.16 -21.46 -17.44
C LYS A 387 37.46 -22.11 -16.24
N ILE A 388 36.62 -23.10 -16.52
CA ILE A 388 36.02 -23.98 -15.51
C ILE A 388 36.98 -25.16 -15.30
N THR A 389 37.51 -25.32 -14.10
CA THR A 389 38.09 -26.58 -13.62
C THR A 389 37.17 -27.16 -12.56
N GLY A 390 36.61 -28.33 -12.83
CA GLY A 390 35.75 -29.06 -11.92
C GLY A 390 36.55 -29.98 -10.99
N THR A 391 36.11 -30.06 -9.73
CA THR A 391 36.39 -31.19 -8.85
C THR A 391 35.15 -31.48 -8.01
N HIS A 392 34.74 -32.76 -8.07
CA HIS A 392 33.64 -33.35 -7.33
C HIS A 392 33.95 -33.46 -5.83
N SER A 393 32.94 -33.21 -4.98
CA SER A 393 32.76 -33.95 -3.73
C SER A 393 31.28 -33.94 -3.32
N LYS A 394 30.77 -35.13 -3.02
CA LYS A 394 29.40 -35.43 -2.58
C LYS A 394 29.30 -35.18 -1.07
N ASN A 395 28.19 -34.58 -0.62
CA ASN A 395 27.37 -35.15 0.46
C ASN A 395 26.04 -34.39 0.55
N GLY A 396 24.95 -35.16 0.54
CA GLY A 396 23.58 -34.67 0.55
C GLY A 396 23.05 -34.41 1.95
N SER A 397 22.19 -33.39 2.05
CA SER A 397 21.07 -33.37 2.97
C SER A 397 19.92 -32.59 2.32
N ASN A 398 18.73 -33.17 2.41
CA ASN A 398 17.50 -32.69 1.80
C ASN A 398 17.12 -31.30 2.30
N ASN A 399 16.98 -30.35 1.37
CA ASN A 399 16.15 -29.17 1.54
C ASN A 399 15.34 -28.96 0.25
N SER A 400 14.02 -29.07 0.39
CA SER A 400 13.01 -28.77 -0.61
C SER A 400 13.07 -27.28 -0.99
N SER A 401 13.87 -27.01 -2.01
CA SER A 401 13.98 -25.72 -2.67
C SER A 401 12.82 -25.57 -3.64
N GLY A 402 11.99 -24.55 -3.42
CA GLY A 402 10.99 -24.11 -4.39
C GLY A 402 11.67 -23.82 -5.73
N LEU A 403 11.13 -24.43 -6.77
CA LEU A 403 11.59 -24.34 -8.16
C LEU A 403 11.65 -22.88 -8.63
N TYR A 404 12.84 -22.28 -8.58
CA TYR A 404 13.18 -21.14 -9.43
C TYR A 404 13.39 -21.67 -10.85
N GLN A 405 12.35 -21.59 -11.66
CA GLN A 405 12.45 -21.87 -13.09
C GLN A 405 13.14 -20.67 -13.76
N GLN A 406 14.42 -20.85 -14.08
CA GLN A 406 15.17 -19.97 -14.96
C GLN A 406 14.52 -20.04 -16.35
N PHE A 407 13.87 -18.97 -16.79
CA PHE A 407 13.24 -18.91 -18.12
C PHE A 407 14.29 -19.07 -19.22
N LYS A 408 14.25 -20.21 -19.92
CA LYS A 408 14.89 -20.39 -21.24
C LYS A 408 13.93 -19.89 -22.30
N TYR A 409 14.36 -18.93 -23.11
CA TYR A 409 13.61 -18.51 -24.30
C TYR A 409 13.50 -19.71 -25.28
N PRO A 410 12.31 -19.96 -25.87
CA PRO A 410 12.20 -20.87 -26.99
C PRO A 410 12.89 -20.24 -28.22
N SER A 411 13.92 -20.91 -28.71
CA SER A 411 14.64 -20.59 -29.94
C SER A 411 13.78 -20.97 -31.15
N THR A 412 12.77 -20.16 -31.48
CA THR A 412 12.02 -20.26 -32.76
C THR A 412 11.10 -19.05 -32.93
N PHE A 413 11.64 -17.83 -32.94
CA PHE A 413 10.97 -16.66 -33.52
C PHE A 413 12.01 -15.55 -33.80
N THR A 414 13.02 -15.89 -34.59
CA THR A 414 14.00 -14.94 -35.14
C THR A 414 14.13 -15.19 -36.63
N SER A 415 13.09 -14.87 -37.39
CA SER A 415 13.16 -14.83 -38.85
C SER A 415 12.08 -13.98 -39.50
N PHE A 416 11.72 -12.83 -38.91
CA PHE A 416 11.12 -11.74 -39.69
C PHE A 416 11.59 -10.44 -39.06
N ILE A 417 11.92 -9.46 -39.91
CA ILE A 417 12.62 -8.20 -39.60
C ILE A 417 14.14 -8.34 -39.68
N TYR A 418 14.69 -8.42 -40.90
CA TYR A 418 15.87 -7.69 -41.40
C TYR A 418 16.14 -8.15 -42.86
N PRO A 419 16.04 -7.29 -43.89
CA PRO A 419 16.44 -7.67 -45.24
C PRO A 419 17.97 -7.77 -45.33
N SER A 420 18.47 -8.91 -45.79
CA SER A 420 19.89 -9.16 -46.01
C SER A 420 20.44 -8.29 -47.13
N LYS A 421 21.51 -7.52 -46.85
CA LYS A 421 22.37 -6.95 -47.88
C LYS A 421 23.13 -8.08 -48.57
N THR A 422 22.77 -8.38 -49.82
CA THR A 422 23.59 -9.19 -50.73
C THR A 422 24.77 -8.36 -51.24
N LYS A 423 25.99 -8.80 -50.93
CA LYS A 423 27.20 -8.51 -51.72
C LYS A 423 27.73 -9.84 -52.24
N THR A 424 27.83 -9.99 -53.55
CA THR A 424 28.83 -10.84 -54.20
C THR A 424 29.04 -10.40 -55.64
N LYS A 425 30.30 -10.03 -55.90
CA LYS A 425 31.03 -9.81 -57.17
C LYS A 425 30.54 -8.70 -58.10
#